data_AF-A0A8H6CU71-F1
#
_entry.id   AF-A0A8H6CU71-F1
#
_cell.length_a   1.000
_cell.length_b   1.000
_cell.length_c   1.000
_cell.angle_alpha   90.00
_cell.angle_beta   90.00
_cell.angle_gamma   90.00
#
_symmetry.space_group_name_H-M   'P 1'
#
loop_
_entity.id
_entity.type
_entity.pdbx_description
1 polymer ?
#
loop_
_entity_poly.entity_id
_entity_poly.type
_entity_poly.pdbx_seq_one_letter_code
_entity_poly.pdbx_strand_id
1 'polypeptide(L)'
;MSEPTEPPPLSIEILTDPREKKDALKLIADSVAQQRQTASRAMIFHPIPLSVFIAILAIAHYGAGIGKDISTMLIIYPGIILTYLVAIRYFTSAYIRIAEETNWLDWMKKDGVEDTIIGARFGKEIISAVVLQLDKSNKNAFIRAWTTRARYRRRGLGGDMLRESVKIAKQKLGKDCTVEFAPDHANSEMPLHVLFNAPFLARQMKAKKALSAALKDWEEGKKGPQ
;
A
#
# COMPACT_ATOMS: atom_id res chain seq x y z
N MET A 1 5.64 -33.16 -28.38
CA MET A 1 6.49 -33.13 -27.17
C MET A 1 6.69 -31.66 -26.82
N SER A 2 5.85 -31.12 -25.95
CA SER A 2 5.92 -29.72 -25.52
C SER A 2 7.04 -29.58 -24.50
N GLU A 3 8.08 -28.81 -24.84
CA GLU A 3 9.16 -28.44 -23.91
C GLU A 3 8.56 -27.91 -22.60
N PRO A 4 9.06 -28.34 -21.42
CA PRO A 4 8.65 -27.77 -20.16
C PRO A 4 9.10 -26.31 -20.14
N THR A 5 8.15 -25.39 -20.30
CA THR A 5 8.42 -23.95 -20.24
C THR A 5 8.88 -23.61 -18.83
N GLU A 6 10.19 -23.41 -18.68
CA GLU A 6 10.80 -22.98 -17.41
C GLU A 6 10.07 -21.71 -16.95
N PRO A 7 9.55 -21.66 -15.71
CA PRO A 7 8.84 -20.48 -15.23
C PRO A 7 9.79 -19.28 -15.31
N PRO A 8 9.33 -18.12 -15.79
CA PRO A 8 10.22 -16.98 -15.99
C PRO A 8 10.89 -16.61 -14.66
N PRO A 9 12.20 -16.36 -14.65
CA PRO A 9 12.92 -16.12 -13.41
C PRO A 9 12.42 -14.83 -12.75
N LEU A 10 12.24 -14.89 -11.44
CA LEU A 10 12.02 -13.73 -10.60
C LEU A 10 13.39 -13.09 -10.33
N SER A 11 13.62 -11.88 -10.82
CA SER A 11 14.83 -11.11 -10.52
C SER A 11 14.50 -9.87 -9.70
N ILE A 12 15.34 -9.56 -8.70
CA ILE A 12 15.27 -8.32 -7.94
C ILE A 12 16.51 -7.51 -8.29
N GLU A 13 16.32 -6.32 -8.85
CA GLU A 13 17.43 -5.51 -9.36
C GLU A 13 17.19 -4.02 -9.16
N ILE A 14 18.29 -3.26 -9.20
CA ILE A 14 18.23 -1.79 -9.19
C ILE A 14 17.82 -1.33 -10.59
N LEU A 15 16.70 -0.62 -10.69
CA LEU A 15 16.18 -0.16 -11.97
C LEU A 15 16.99 1.04 -12.45
N THR A 16 17.67 0.88 -13.58
CA THR A 16 18.43 1.94 -14.26
C THR A 16 17.69 2.50 -15.46
N ASP A 17 16.91 1.68 -16.17
CA ASP A 17 16.14 2.08 -17.34
C ASP A 17 14.99 3.06 -16.98
N PRO A 18 14.89 4.23 -17.62
CA PRO A 18 13.80 5.17 -17.40
C PRO A 18 12.39 4.58 -17.59
N ARG A 19 12.20 3.61 -18.50
CA ARG A 19 10.87 2.99 -18.72
C ARG A 19 10.46 2.14 -17.53
N GLU A 20 11.36 1.31 -17.03
CA GLU A 20 11.11 0.46 -15.86
C GLU A 20 10.93 1.27 -14.59
N LYS A 21 11.70 2.37 -14.42
CA LYS A 21 11.46 3.34 -13.35
C LYS A 21 10.04 3.90 -13.41
N LYS A 22 9.56 4.29 -14.59
CA LYS A 22 8.19 4.79 -14.77
C LYS A 22 7.14 3.74 -14.42
N ASP A 23 7.33 2.48 -14.82
CA ASP A 23 6.40 1.39 -14.51
C ASP A 23 6.37 1.06 -13.01
N ALA A 24 7.53 1.08 -12.35
CA ALA A 24 7.64 0.91 -10.89
C ALA A 24 6.92 2.04 -10.14
N LEU A 25 7.10 3.29 -10.57
CA LEU A 25 6.40 4.45 -9.97
C LEU A 25 4.90 4.39 -10.20
N LYS A 26 4.47 4.00 -11.40
CA LYS A 26 3.05 3.76 -11.69
C LYS A 26 2.46 2.70 -10.76
N LEU A 27 3.19 1.60 -10.53
CA LEU A 27 2.75 0.56 -9.59
C LEU A 27 2.59 1.09 -8.15
N ILE A 28 3.49 1.99 -7.71
CA ILE A 28 3.39 2.65 -6.39
C ILE A 28 2.17 3.56 -6.35
N ALA A 29 2.00 4.45 -7.33
CA ALA A 29 0.86 5.35 -7.44
C ALA A 29 -0.47 4.58 -7.45
N ASP A 30 -0.56 3.51 -8.24
CA ASP A 30 -1.73 2.63 -8.29
C ASP A 30 -2.01 2.01 -6.91
N SER A 31 -0.96 1.66 -6.15
CA SER A 31 -1.13 1.08 -4.82
C SER A 31 -1.60 2.08 -3.76
N VAL A 32 -1.23 3.35 -3.90
CA VAL A 32 -1.74 4.46 -3.07
C VAL A 32 -3.19 4.74 -3.46
N ALA A 33 -3.52 4.78 -4.75
CA ALA A 33 -4.91 4.88 -5.22
C ALA A 33 -5.80 3.72 -4.69
N GLN A 34 -5.25 2.50 -4.61
CA GLN A 34 -5.93 1.34 -4.01
C GLN A 34 -6.18 1.48 -2.49
N GLN A 35 -5.44 2.34 -1.77
CA GLN A 35 -5.69 2.57 -0.34
C GLN A 35 -7.10 3.13 -0.10
N ARG A 36 -7.61 3.95 -1.02
CA ARG A 36 -9.00 4.44 -0.99
C ARG A 36 -10.01 3.29 -0.89
N GLN A 37 -9.87 2.27 -1.72
CA GLN A 37 -10.79 1.13 -1.70
C GLN A 37 -10.73 0.39 -0.36
N THR A 38 -9.53 0.31 0.23
CA THR A 38 -9.35 -0.29 1.56
C THR A 38 -10.00 0.57 2.64
N ALA A 39 -9.85 1.89 2.57
CA ALA A 39 -10.48 2.83 3.49
C ALA A 39 -12.02 2.77 3.40
N SER A 40 -12.59 2.80 2.19
CA SER A 40 -14.04 2.68 2.00
C SER A 40 -14.56 1.37 2.57
N ARG A 41 -13.88 0.24 2.32
CA ARG A 41 -14.25 -1.05 2.91
C ARG A 41 -14.18 -1.02 4.44
N ALA A 42 -13.12 -0.44 5.01
CA ALA A 42 -12.98 -0.32 6.44
C ALA A 42 -14.13 0.50 7.06
N MET A 43 -14.51 1.60 6.42
CA MET A 43 -15.58 2.48 6.87
C MET A 43 -16.98 1.85 6.73
N ILE A 44 -17.26 1.13 5.64
CA ILE A 44 -18.52 0.38 5.43
C ILE A 44 -18.75 -0.62 6.56
N PHE A 45 -17.72 -1.38 6.92
CA PHE A 45 -17.84 -2.45 7.92
C PHE A 45 -17.42 -2.01 9.32
N HIS A 46 -17.25 -0.71 9.56
CA HIS A 46 -16.92 -0.20 10.88
C HIS A 46 -18.18 -0.19 11.77
N PRO A 47 -18.11 -0.62 13.05
CA PRO A 47 -19.28 -0.72 13.92
C PRO A 47 -20.08 0.58 14.04
N ILE A 48 -19.40 1.72 14.12
CA ILE A 48 -20.04 3.04 14.27
C ILE A 48 -20.93 3.40 13.05
N PRO A 49 -20.41 3.55 11.80
CA PRO A 49 -21.26 3.78 10.62
C PRO A 49 -22.33 2.72 10.41
N LEU A 50 -22.02 1.45 10.69
CA LEU A 50 -22.96 0.35 10.53
C LEU A 50 -24.14 0.47 11.51
N SER A 51 -23.89 0.87 12.75
CA SER A 51 -24.93 1.06 13.76
C SER A 51 -25.87 2.21 13.39
N VAL A 52 -25.30 3.33 12.90
CA VAL A 52 -26.08 4.47 12.39
C VAL A 52 -26.93 4.04 11.19
N PHE A 53 -26.35 3.28 10.26
CA PHE A 53 -27.06 2.76 9.09
C PHE A 53 -28.23 1.84 9.47
N ILE A 54 -28.00 0.90 10.41
CA ILE A 54 -29.05 0.00 10.91
C ILE A 54 -30.15 0.80 11.63
N ALA A 55 -29.79 1.81 12.43
CA ALA A 55 -30.76 2.67 13.09
C ALA A 55 -31.66 3.41 12.08
N ILE A 56 -31.09 3.94 10.99
CA ILE A 56 -31.85 4.59 9.92
C ILE A 56 -32.80 3.58 9.24
N LEU A 57 -32.34 2.36 8.96
CA LEU A 57 -33.18 1.32 8.39
C LEU A 57 -34.32 0.91 9.34
N ALA A 58 -34.06 0.81 10.64
CA ALA A 58 -35.07 0.49 11.64
C ALA A 58 -36.12 1.60 11.75
N ILE A 59 -35.70 2.86 11.76
CA ILE A 59 -36.61 4.02 11.75
C ILE A 59 -37.46 4.02 10.47
N ALA A 60 -36.85 3.75 9.31
CA ALA A 60 -37.59 3.64 8.06
C ALA A 60 -38.62 2.51 8.10
N HIS A 61 -38.22 1.31 8.55
CA HIS A 61 -39.07 0.13 8.59
C HIS A 61 -40.25 0.29 9.57
N TYR A 62 -39.97 0.65 10.83
CA TYR A 62 -40.97 0.68 11.90
C TYR A 62 -41.60 2.06 12.10
N GLY A 63 -40.81 3.14 12.04
CA GLY A 63 -41.27 4.51 12.29
C GLY A 63 -42.05 5.11 11.13
N ALA A 64 -41.52 4.97 9.90
CA ALA A 64 -42.18 5.49 8.70
C ALA A 64 -43.17 4.48 8.07
N GLY A 65 -43.34 3.29 8.66
CA GLY A 65 -44.27 2.27 8.19
C GLY A 65 -43.91 1.63 6.84
N ILE A 66 -42.68 1.82 6.36
CA ILE A 66 -42.21 1.32 5.06
C ILE A 66 -42.21 -0.20 5.02
N GLY A 67 -42.08 -0.87 6.17
CA GLY A 67 -42.09 -2.34 6.28
C GLY A 67 -43.43 -3.02 5.96
N LYS A 68 -44.50 -2.26 5.74
CA LYS A 68 -45.86 -2.81 5.56
C LYS A 68 -46.17 -3.24 4.12
N ASP A 69 -45.46 -2.70 3.13
CA ASP A 69 -45.67 -2.98 1.72
C ASP A 69 -44.33 -3.31 1.02
N ILE A 70 -44.30 -4.46 0.37
CA ILE A 70 -43.13 -4.98 -0.35
C ILE A 70 -42.70 -4.03 -1.46
N SER A 71 -43.66 -3.38 -2.15
CA SER A 71 -43.36 -2.46 -3.26
C SER A 71 -42.59 -1.25 -2.75
N THR A 72 -43.04 -0.68 -1.64
CA THR A 72 -42.39 0.44 -0.97
C THR A 72 -40.99 0.06 -0.43
N MET A 73 -40.84 -1.15 0.13
CA MET A 73 -39.54 -1.65 0.61
C MET A 73 -38.52 -1.77 -0.53
N LEU A 74 -38.93 -2.30 -1.68
CA LEU A 74 -38.07 -2.48 -2.85
C LEU A 74 -37.56 -1.15 -3.44
N ILE A 75 -38.28 -0.05 -3.25
CA ILE A 75 -37.88 1.27 -3.73
C ILE A 75 -36.97 1.97 -2.71
N ILE A 76 -37.36 1.98 -1.43
CA ILE A 76 -36.71 2.83 -0.43
C ILE A 76 -35.41 2.22 0.09
N TYR A 77 -35.33 0.89 0.29
CA TYR A 77 -34.12 0.26 0.84
C TYR A 77 -32.89 0.44 -0.05
N PRO A 78 -32.95 0.22 -1.38
CA PRO A 78 -31.84 0.54 -2.26
C PRO A 78 -31.44 2.01 -2.20
N GLY A 79 -32.41 2.93 -2.04
CA GLY A 79 -32.15 4.36 -1.88
C GLY A 79 -31.35 4.67 -0.61
N ILE A 80 -31.74 4.10 0.54
CA ILE A 80 -31.01 4.27 1.81
C ILE A 80 -29.60 3.66 1.72
N ILE A 81 -29.48 2.46 1.13
CA ILE A 81 -28.18 1.81 0.87
C ILE A 81 -27.31 2.70 -0.02
N LEU A 82 -27.86 3.24 -1.11
CA LEU A 82 -27.13 4.09 -2.04
C LEU A 82 -26.66 5.38 -1.37
N THR A 83 -27.53 6.06 -0.62
CA THR A 83 -27.17 7.27 0.14
C THR A 83 -26.05 6.98 1.15
N TYR A 84 -26.11 5.84 1.85
CA TYR A 84 -25.05 5.41 2.76
C TYR A 84 -23.71 5.21 2.04
N LEU A 85 -23.71 4.51 0.90
CA LEU A 85 -22.49 4.28 0.11
C LEU A 85 -21.93 5.58 -0.50
N VAL A 86 -22.80 6.51 -0.92
CA VAL A 86 -22.40 7.84 -1.41
C VAL A 86 -21.78 8.67 -0.29
N ALA A 87 -22.36 8.65 0.92
CA ALA A 87 -21.79 9.34 2.08
C ALA A 87 -20.37 8.82 2.39
N ILE A 88 -20.17 7.50 2.40
CA ILE A 88 -18.83 6.91 2.57
C ILE A 88 -17.87 7.34 1.47
N ARG A 89 -18.33 7.35 0.21
CA ARG A 89 -17.54 7.81 -0.93
C ARG A 89 -17.11 9.28 -0.75
N TYR A 90 -17.98 10.12 -0.20
CA TYR A 90 -17.68 11.51 0.12
C TYR A 90 -16.60 11.62 1.21
N PHE A 91 -16.77 10.95 2.36
CA PHE A 91 -15.77 10.99 3.44
C PHE A 91 -14.41 10.39 3.04
N THR A 92 -14.39 9.41 2.14
CA THR A 92 -13.15 8.80 1.63
C THR A 92 -12.52 9.54 0.45
N SER A 93 -13.11 10.65 -0.01
CA SER A 93 -12.58 11.46 -1.12
C SER A 93 -11.25 12.14 -0.77
N ALA A 94 -10.96 12.37 0.51
CA ALA A 94 -9.68 12.94 0.97
C ALA A 94 -8.45 12.12 0.50
N TYR A 95 -8.59 10.79 0.34
CA TYR A 95 -7.51 9.96 -0.22
C TYR A 95 -7.23 10.23 -1.71
N ILE A 96 -8.26 10.63 -2.48
CA ILE A 96 -8.09 10.99 -3.89
C ILE A 96 -7.26 12.27 -3.97
N ARG A 97 -7.61 13.26 -3.15
CA ARG A 97 -6.94 14.55 -3.13
C ARG A 97 -5.45 14.40 -2.82
N ILE A 98 -5.08 13.58 -1.84
CA ILE A 98 -3.67 13.30 -1.52
C ILE A 98 -2.95 12.63 -2.70
N ALA A 99 -3.60 11.67 -3.38
CA ALA A 99 -2.98 10.98 -4.52
C ALA A 99 -2.80 11.89 -5.75
N GLU A 100 -3.70 12.85 -5.95
CA GLU A 100 -3.69 13.83 -7.05
C GLU A 100 -2.77 15.03 -6.77
N GLU A 101 -2.74 15.54 -5.53
CA GLU A 101 -1.88 16.66 -5.11
C GLU A 101 -0.41 16.25 -4.98
N THR A 102 -0.14 14.96 -4.74
CA THR A 102 1.24 14.46 -4.66
C THR A 102 1.83 14.37 -6.08
N ASN A 103 2.61 15.38 -6.48
CA ASN A 103 3.46 15.26 -7.65
C ASN A 103 4.57 14.24 -7.35
N TRP A 104 4.30 12.96 -7.60
CA TRP A 104 5.17 11.82 -7.24
C TRP A 104 6.60 11.96 -7.76
N LEU A 105 6.79 12.66 -8.89
CA LEU A 105 8.10 12.95 -9.47
C LEU A 105 8.89 13.98 -8.64
N ASP A 106 8.23 15.02 -8.14
CA ASP A 106 8.85 16.02 -7.27
C ASP A 106 9.00 15.47 -5.84
N TRP A 107 8.05 14.64 -5.40
CA TRP A 107 8.13 13.94 -4.13
C TRP A 107 9.40 13.07 -4.07
N MET A 108 9.80 12.39 -5.15
CA MET A 108 11.08 11.69 -5.21
C MET A 108 12.31 12.62 -5.05
N LYS A 109 12.23 13.87 -5.50
CA LYS A 109 13.36 14.81 -5.50
C LYS A 109 13.44 15.70 -4.26
N LYS A 110 12.48 15.53 -3.33
CA LYS A 110 12.18 16.47 -2.24
C LYS A 110 13.39 16.84 -1.36
N ASP A 111 14.45 16.03 -1.35
CA ASP A 111 15.63 16.25 -0.50
C ASP A 111 16.95 16.41 -1.26
N GLY A 112 16.94 16.59 -2.59
CA GLY A 112 18.16 16.73 -3.39
C GLY A 112 19.05 15.47 -3.47
N VAL A 113 18.61 14.37 -2.85
CA VAL A 113 19.21 13.04 -2.89
C VAL A 113 18.52 12.22 -3.98
N GLU A 114 19.30 11.56 -4.85
CA GLU A 114 18.75 10.70 -5.89
C GLU A 114 18.22 9.38 -5.30
N ASP A 115 16.90 9.21 -5.30
CA ASP A 115 16.24 8.00 -4.84
C ASP A 115 16.59 6.79 -5.73
N THR A 116 17.10 5.72 -5.11
CA THR A 116 17.37 4.44 -5.78
C THR A 116 16.09 3.61 -5.83
N ILE A 117 15.63 3.24 -7.02
CA ILE A 117 14.47 2.36 -7.21
C ILE A 117 14.94 0.92 -7.39
N ILE A 118 14.36 0.01 -6.60
CA ILE A 118 14.59 -1.43 -6.67
C ILE A 118 13.30 -2.07 -7.17
N GLY A 119 13.37 -2.84 -8.24
CA GLY A 119 12.23 -3.53 -8.85
C GLY A 119 12.38 -5.04 -8.77
N ALA A 120 11.28 -5.74 -8.53
CA ALA A 120 11.18 -7.17 -8.83
C ALA A 120 10.52 -7.37 -10.18
N ARG A 121 11.19 -8.09 -11.07
CA ARG A 121 10.72 -8.45 -12.39
C ARG A 121 10.32 -9.92 -12.42
N PHE A 122 9.17 -10.20 -13.03
CA PHE A 122 8.76 -11.57 -13.36
C PHE A 122 8.42 -11.60 -14.84
N GLY A 123 9.32 -12.20 -15.65
CA GLY A 123 9.24 -12.12 -17.11
C GLY A 123 9.50 -10.70 -17.61
N LYS A 124 8.50 -10.08 -18.25
CA LYS A 124 8.58 -8.70 -18.78
C LYS A 124 7.92 -7.65 -17.89
N GLU A 125 7.32 -8.05 -16.77
CA GLU A 125 6.53 -7.16 -15.93
C GLU A 125 7.23 -6.88 -14.60
N ILE A 126 7.22 -5.60 -14.18
CA ILE A 126 7.57 -5.21 -12.82
C ILE A 126 6.39 -5.55 -11.90
N ILE A 127 6.64 -6.40 -10.91
CA ILE A 127 5.62 -6.90 -9.99
C ILE A 127 5.73 -6.34 -8.58
N SER A 128 6.90 -5.80 -8.22
CA SER A 128 7.15 -5.16 -6.94
C SER A 128 8.13 -4.01 -7.12
N ALA A 129 8.00 -2.97 -6.32
CA ALA A 129 8.89 -1.83 -6.33
C ALA A 129 9.16 -1.35 -4.91
N VAL A 130 10.40 -0.90 -4.65
CA VAL A 130 10.83 -0.19 -3.44
C VAL A 130 11.60 1.05 -3.86
N VAL A 131 11.29 2.19 -3.23
CA VAL A 131 12.02 3.44 -3.39
C VAL A 131 12.83 3.67 -2.13
N LEU A 132 14.14 3.75 -2.31
CA LEU A 132 15.13 3.86 -1.25
C LEU A 132 15.91 5.18 -1.42
N GLN A 133 15.81 6.05 -0.44
CA GLN A 133 16.63 7.25 -0.34
C GLN A 133 17.90 6.91 0.42
N LEU A 134 19.06 7.25 -0.15
CA LEU A 134 20.36 6.96 0.44
C LEU A 134 21.05 8.25 0.85
N ASP A 135 21.00 8.58 2.14
CA ASP A 135 21.74 9.71 2.70
C ASP A 135 23.18 9.28 3.03
N LYS A 136 24.09 9.61 2.11
CA LYS A 136 25.52 9.35 2.25
C LYS A 136 26.18 10.17 3.37
N SER A 137 25.64 11.33 3.71
CA SER A 137 26.23 12.22 4.71
C SER A 137 26.05 11.62 6.11
N ASN A 138 24.84 11.18 6.42
CA ASN A 138 24.49 10.62 7.73
C ASN A 138 24.55 9.09 7.80
N LYS A 139 24.93 8.41 6.70
CA LYS A 139 24.89 6.94 6.56
C LYS A 139 23.49 6.37 6.87
N ASN A 140 22.44 7.07 6.46
CA ASN A 140 21.06 6.65 6.69
C ASN A 140 20.41 6.25 5.37
N ALA A 141 19.55 5.23 5.40
CA ALA A 141 18.76 4.80 4.27
C ALA A 141 17.28 4.79 4.65
N PHE A 142 16.48 5.54 3.90
CA PHE A 142 15.05 5.67 4.15
C PHE A 142 14.24 5.00 3.06
N ILE A 143 13.39 4.04 3.44
CA ILE A 143 12.42 3.41 2.55
C ILE A 143 11.22 4.35 2.44
N ARG A 144 11.13 5.04 1.31
CA ARG A 144 10.09 6.04 1.04
C ARG A 144 8.84 5.42 0.44
N ALA A 145 8.96 4.36 -0.34
CA ALA A 145 7.80 3.65 -0.87
C ALA A 145 8.10 2.17 -1.04
N TRP A 146 7.07 1.34 -0.90
CA TRP A 146 7.15 -0.06 -1.26
C TRP A 146 5.77 -0.57 -1.65
N THR A 147 5.74 -1.44 -2.65
CA THR A 147 4.50 -2.08 -3.06
C THR A 147 4.80 -3.37 -3.82
N THR A 148 3.83 -4.26 -3.78
CA THR A 148 3.78 -5.47 -4.59
C THR A 148 2.41 -5.52 -5.26
N ARG A 149 2.35 -5.93 -6.52
CA ARG A 149 1.11 -6.07 -7.28
C ARG A 149 0.21 -7.11 -6.62
N ALA A 150 -1.09 -6.84 -6.56
CA ALA A 150 -2.06 -7.60 -5.73
C ALA A 150 -2.00 -9.12 -5.93
N ARG A 151 -1.90 -9.57 -7.20
CA ARG A 151 -1.74 -10.97 -7.61
C ARG A 151 -0.55 -11.70 -6.95
N TYR A 152 0.53 -10.96 -6.68
CA TYR A 152 1.80 -11.50 -6.16
C TYR A 152 1.99 -11.19 -4.66
N ARG A 153 1.01 -10.55 -4.00
CA ARG A 153 1.03 -10.33 -2.55
C ARG A 153 0.86 -11.66 -1.80
N ARG A 154 1.29 -11.67 -0.53
CA ARG A 154 1.23 -12.84 0.38
C ARG A 154 2.06 -14.05 -0.06
N ARG A 155 3.05 -13.85 -0.94
CA ARG A 155 4.00 -14.89 -1.40
C ARG A 155 5.43 -14.71 -0.85
N GLY A 156 5.63 -13.88 0.17
CA GLY A 156 6.97 -13.57 0.71
C GLY A 156 7.69 -12.41 0.01
N LEU A 157 7.37 -12.13 -1.26
CA LEU A 157 8.06 -11.13 -2.09
C LEU A 157 8.28 -9.76 -1.44
N GLY A 158 7.32 -9.23 -0.69
CA GLY A 158 7.48 -7.95 0.00
C GLY A 158 8.59 -7.97 1.06
N GLY A 159 8.78 -9.10 1.75
CA GLY A 159 9.89 -9.28 2.69
C GLY A 159 11.23 -9.45 1.97
N ASP A 160 11.24 -10.16 0.85
CA ASP A 160 12.46 -10.35 0.03
C ASP A 160 12.93 -9.04 -0.59
N MET A 161 12.00 -8.20 -1.04
CA MET A 161 12.31 -6.84 -1.48
C MET A 161 12.94 -6.00 -0.37
N LEU A 162 12.45 -6.11 0.87
CA LEU A 162 13.03 -5.38 2.01
C LEU A 162 14.43 -5.92 2.37
N ARG A 163 14.63 -7.24 2.31
CA ARG A 163 15.96 -7.86 2.48
C ARG A 163 16.97 -7.36 1.46
N GLU A 164 16.61 -7.38 0.18
CA GLU A 164 17.50 -6.90 -0.87
C GLU A 164 17.75 -5.38 -0.76
N SER A 165 16.74 -4.62 -0.32
CA SER A 165 16.89 -3.18 -0.05
C SER A 165 17.89 -2.90 1.08
N VAL A 166 17.82 -3.65 2.19
CA VAL A 166 18.78 -3.56 3.29
C VAL A 166 20.19 -3.91 2.81
N LYS A 167 20.34 -4.99 2.04
CA LYS A 167 21.62 -5.40 1.46
C LYS A 167 22.22 -4.32 0.57
N ILE A 168 21.42 -3.73 -0.34
CA ILE A 168 21.86 -2.65 -1.23
C ILE A 168 22.25 -1.40 -0.42
N ALA A 169 21.45 -1.02 0.60
CA ALA A 169 21.75 0.10 1.47
C ALA A 169 23.10 -0.07 2.18
N LYS A 170 23.30 -1.22 2.84
CA LYS A 170 24.52 -1.55 3.59
C LYS A 170 25.74 -1.70 2.67
N GLN A 171 25.58 -2.20 1.45
CA GLN A 171 26.65 -2.26 0.46
C GLN A 171 27.09 -0.85 -0.02
N LYS A 172 26.15 0.07 -0.20
CA LYS A 172 26.44 1.43 -0.70
C LYS A 172 26.90 2.41 0.39
N LEU A 173 26.35 2.31 1.61
CA LEU A 173 26.58 3.25 2.72
C LEU A 173 27.48 2.68 3.82
N GLY A 174 27.81 1.39 3.77
CA GLY A 174 28.60 0.68 4.77
C GLY A 174 27.76 -0.12 5.77
N LYS A 175 28.42 -1.02 6.51
CA LYS A 175 27.76 -1.96 7.44
C LYS A 175 27.02 -1.26 8.58
N ASP A 176 27.46 -0.08 8.99
CA ASP A 176 26.88 0.68 10.10
C ASP A 176 25.68 1.56 9.68
N CYS A 177 25.24 1.46 8.42
CA CYS A 177 24.14 2.28 7.91
C CYS A 177 22.80 1.93 8.57
N THR A 178 22.05 2.92 9.03
CA THR A 178 20.70 2.72 9.58
C THR A 178 19.67 2.65 8.46
N VAL A 179 18.81 1.62 8.45
CA VAL A 179 17.74 1.47 7.44
C VAL A 179 16.38 1.53 8.11
N GLU A 180 15.59 2.55 7.76
CA GLU A 180 14.29 2.80 8.37
C GLU A 180 13.24 3.16 7.32
N PHE A 181 11.95 3.14 7.71
CA PHE A 181 10.90 3.70 6.87
C PHE A 181 10.87 5.22 7.03
N ALA A 182 10.77 5.96 5.93
CA ALA A 182 10.69 7.42 5.97
C ALA A 182 9.43 7.87 6.74
N PRO A 183 9.47 8.94 7.55
CA PRO A 183 8.29 9.45 8.24
C PRO A 183 7.14 9.82 7.29
N ASP A 184 7.45 10.37 6.11
CA ASP A 184 6.52 10.79 5.06
C ASP A 184 6.48 9.80 3.88
N HIS A 185 6.63 8.50 4.16
CA HIS A 185 6.59 7.46 3.13
C HIS A 185 5.22 7.36 2.43
N ALA A 186 5.16 6.85 1.19
CA ALA A 186 3.93 6.76 0.38
C ALA A 186 2.72 6.04 1.06
N ASN A 187 2.98 5.20 2.06
CA ASN A 187 1.94 4.51 2.84
C ASN A 187 1.63 5.15 4.22
N SER A 188 2.14 6.34 4.55
CA SER A 188 2.04 6.94 5.90
C SER A 188 0.80 7.81 6.02
N GLU A 189 0.35 8.37 4.89
CA GLU A 189 -0.83 9.21 4.80
C GLU A 189 -2.09 8.44 5.25
N MET A 190 -2.70 8.93 6.32
CA MET A 190 -3.94 8.41 6.90
C MET A 190 -4.89 9.58 7.17
N PRO A 191 -5.49 10.18 6.13
CA PRO A 191 -6.35 11.36 6.24
C PRO A 191 -7.64 11.14 7.03
N LEU A 192 -8.03 9.89 7.26
CA LEU A 192 -9.21 9.57 8.05
C LEU A 192 -8.91 9.60 9.54
N HIS A 193 -9.99 9.77 10.32
CA HIS A 193 -9.93 9.67 11.77
C HIS A 193 -9.35 8.32 12.21
N VAL A 194 -8.61 8.33 13.32
CA VAL A 194 -7.82 7.18 13.84
C VAL A 194 -8.63 5.89 13.97
N LEU A 195 -9.93 6.00 14.24
CA LEU A 195 -10.86 4.87 14.33
C LEU A 195 -10.90 4.01 13.05
N PHE A 196 -10.66 4.59 11.88
CA PHE A 196 -10.69 3.90 10.59
C PHE A 196 -9.31 3.40 10.13
N ASN A 197 -8.26 3.69 10.90
CA ASN A 197 -6.88 3.43 10.49
C ASN A 197 -6.41 2.00 10.79
N ALA A 198 -7.19 1.20 11.52
CA ALA A 198 -6.85 -0.17 11.91
C ALA A 198 -6.26 -1.06 10.78
N PRO A 199 -6.84 -1.17 9.57
CA PRO A 199 -6.26 -1.99 8.51
C PRO A 199 -4.92 -1.46 7.98
N PHE A 200 -4.73 -0.13 7.99
CA PHE A 200 -3.48 0.51 7.59
C PHE A 200 -2.39 0.26 8.63
N LEU A 201 -2.72 0.43 9.92
CA LEU A 201 -1.82 0.13 11.03
C LEU A 201 -1.39 -1.34 11.02
N ALA A 202 -2.32 -2.28 10.79
CA ALA A 202 -2.01 -3.69 10.67
C ALA A 202 -1.05 -3.99 9.51
N ARG A 203 -1.20 -3.30 8.38
CA ARG A 203 -0.28 -3.42 7.24
C ARG A 203 1.09 -2.81 7.55
N GLN A 204 1.15 -1.64 8.20
CA GLN A 204 2.40 -1.01 8.60
C GLN A 204 3.16 -1.86 9.63
N MET A 205 2.48 -2.44 10.62
CA MET A 205 3.09 -3.37 11.58
C MET A 205 3.72 -4.58 10.89
N LYS A 206 3.05 -5.15 9.89
CA LYS A 206 3.61 -6.24 9.08
C LYS A 206 4.85 -5.81 8.31
N ALA A 207 4.86 -4.61 7.73
CA ALA A 207 6.02 -4.07 7.03
C ALA A 207 7.19 -3.80 7.98
N LYS A 208 6.94 -3.21 9.16
CA LYS A 208 7.93 -3.00 10.23
C LYS A 208 8.55 -4.33 10.69
N LYS A 209 7.71 -5.35 10.92
CA LYS A 209 8.18 -6.69 11.28
C LYS A 209 9.02 -7.34 10.17
N ALA A 210 8.67 -7.12 8.90
CA ALA A 210 9.45 -7.64 7.78
C ALA A 210 10.80 -6.93 7.64
N LEU A 211 10.85 -5.61 7.87
CA LEU A 211 12.10 -4.85 7.87
C LEU A 211 13.01 -5.24 9.03
N SER A 212 12.46 -5.41 10.25
CA SER A 212 13.26 -5.85 11.39
C SER A 212 13.82 -7.27 11.20
N ALA A 213 13.03 -8.17 10.59
CA ALA A 213 13.52 -9.49 10.20
C ALA A 213 14.65 -9.39 9.16
N ALA A 214 14.52 -8.52 8.15
CA ALA A 214 15.55 -8.31 7.14
C ALA A 214 16.87 -7.76 7.71
N LEU A 215 16.78 -6.84 8.67
CA LEU A 215 17.95 -6.30 9.39
C LEU A 215 18.64 -7.40 10.21
N LYS A 216 17.86 -8.21 10.93
CA LYS A 216 18.37 -9.34 11.70
C LYS A 216 19.03 -10.40 10.81
N ASP A 217 18.41 -10.74 9.68
CA ASP A 217 18.96 -11.69 8.70
C ASP A 217 20.34 -11.22 8.18
N TRP A 218 20.50 -9.91 7.95
CA TRP A 218 21.76 -9.30 7.53
C TRP A 218 22.84 -9.38 8.62
N GLU A 219 22.49 -9.05 9.87
CA GLU A 219 23.41 -9.14 11.02
C GLU A 219 23.88 -10.56 11.30
N GLU A 220 22.99 -11.55 11.15
CA GLU A 220 23.31 -12.98 11.30
C GLU A 220 24.05 -13.57 10.08
N GLY A 221 24.28 -12.79 9.02
CA GLY A 221 24.96 -13.24 7.80
C GLY A 221 24.18 -14.30 7.01
N LYS A 222 22.88 -14.45 7.27
CA LYS A 222 22.03 -15.42 6.57
C LYS A 222 21.71 -14.90 5.17
N LYS A 223 22.27 -15.55 4.15
CA LYS A 223 21.75 -15.41 2.78
C LYS A 223 20.34 -16.01 2.77
N GLY A 224 19.33 -15.22 2.38
CA GLY A 224 17.96 -15.69 2.25
C GLY A 224 17.83 -16.91 1.33
N PRO A 225 16.69 -17.63 1.37
CA PRO A 225 16.50 -18.81 0.53
C PRO A 225 16.68 -18.46 -0.95
N GLN A 226 17.54 -19.23 -1.61
CA GLN A 226 17.77 -19.20 -3.06
C GLN A 226 16.53 -19.73 -3.79
#